data_AF-A0A955BYP9-F1
#
_entry.id   AF-A0A955BYP9-F1
#
_cell.length_a   1.000
_cell.length_b   1.000
_cell.length_c   1.000
_cell.angle_alpha   90.00
_cell.angle_beta   90.00
_cell.angle_gamma   90.00
#
_symmetry.space_group_name_H-M   'P 1'
#
loop_
_entity.id
_entity.type
_entity.pdbx_description
1 polymer ?
#
loop_
_entity_poly.entity_id
_entity_poly.type
_entity_poly.pdbx_seq_one_letter_code
_entity_poly.pdbx_strand_id
1 'polypeptide(L)'
;MTTCLFCCLVVSPLAGAKEPPRLYPLAVAGPKPHAITPPTAEEVQAAINRGVDFLLADQRPDGGWGSPENTKGLNIYAPAPGAHDGFKLAVAGLVVEALCDVEPTLAGERAERVASAIERGAKWMLEHHQRVRRSAPDAIYNNWGHAYGVTGFVKLHQRAAGDEAVQAEYKAAIEFQFGQLKRYAYLNGGWGYYDFDHMAQTPGSSPNSFVTATG
;
A
#
# COMPACT_ATOMS: atom_id res chain seq x y z
N MET A 1 14.90 -82.23 -1.73
CA MET A 1 14.23 -81.77 -2.96
C MET A 1 13.12 -80.81 -2.56
N THR A 2 13.42 -79.51 -2.57
CA THR A 2 12.41 -78.46 -2.37
C THR A 2 12.78 -77.33 -3.31
N THR A 3 11.94 -77.13 -4.31
CA THR A 3 12.16 -76.28 -5.49
C THR A 3 12.12 -74.79 -5.09
N CYS A 4 13.22 -74.07 -5.29
CA CYS A 4 13.25 -72.60 -5.19
C CYS A 4 12.74 -71.99 -6.49
N LEU A 5 11.62 -71.28 -6.44
CA LEU A 5 11.07 -70.51 -7.55
C LEU A 5 11.92 -69.24 -7.75
N PHE A 6 12.63 -69.16 -8.88
CA PHE A 6 13.28 -67.92 -9.33
C PHE A 6 12.21 -66.96 -9.87
N CYS A 7 11.95 -65.86 -9.15
CA CYS A 7 11.16 -64.75 -9.65
C CYS A 7 12.11 -63.69 -10.20
N CYS A 8 12.30 -63.65 -11.52
CA CYS A 8 13.07 -62.61 -12.20
C CYS A 8 12.31 -61.28 -12.13
N LEU A 9 12.73 -60.38 -11.25
CA LEU A 9 12.32 -58.98 -11.28
C LEU A 9 13.00 -58.29 -12.47
N VAL A 10 12.23 -58.08 -13.55
CA VAL A 10 12.62 -57.20 -14.64
C VAL A 10 12.47 -55.76 -14.15
N VAL A 11 13.59 -55.12 -13.82
CA VAL A 11 13.63 -53.67 -13.57
C VAL A 11 13.48 -52.97 -14.92
N SER A 12 12.27 -52.52 -15.24
CA SER A 12 12.04 -51.60 -16.35
C SER A 12 12.53 -50.21 -15.93
N PRO A 13 13.40 -49.53 -16.70
CA PRO A 13 13.73 -48.15 -16.40
C PRO A 13 12.48 -47.30 -16.62
N LEU A 14 12.11 -46.48 -15.63
CA LEU A 14 11.10 -45.44 -15.75
C LEU A 14 11.56 -44.42 -16.80
N ALA A 15 11.28 -44.70 -18.08
CA ALA A 15 11.40 -43.74 -19.17
C ALA A 15 10.30 -42.69 -19.00
N GLY A 16 10.62 -41.60 -18.30
CA GLY A 16 9.64 -40.54 -18.05
C GLY A 16 10.16 -39.30 -17.34
N ALA A 17 11.48 -39.08 -17.27
CA ALA A 17 11.99 -37.78 -16.85
C ALA A 17 11.65 -36.76 -17.94
N LYS A 18 10.56 -35.99 -17.76
CA LYS A 18 10.29 -34.79 -18.56
C LYS A 18 11.55 -33.91 -18.51
N GLU A 19 12.06 -33.52 -19.68
CA GLU A 19 13.14 -32.53 -19.74
C GLU A 19 12.74 -31.29 -18.91
N PRO A 20 13.67 -30.75 -18.11
CA PRO A 20 13.38 -29.54 -17.35
C PRO A 20 12.94 -28.45 -18.33
N PRO A 21 11.91 -27.65 -17.98
CA PRO A 21 11.39 -26.63 -18.86
C PRO A 21 12.53 -25.70 -19.29
N ARG A 22 12.66 -25.52 -20.61
CA ARG A 22 13.71 -24.68 -21.19
C ARG A 22 13.45 -23.24 -20.77
N LEU A 23 14.21 -22.76 -19.78
CA LEU A 23 14.09 -21.40 -19.29
C LEU A 23 14.43 -20.42 -20.42
N TYR A 24 13.63 -19.37 -20.55
CA TYR A 24 13.90 -18.29 -21.51
C TYR A 24 15.28 -17.69 -21.18
N PRO A 25 16.17 -17.44 -22.16
CA PRO A 25 17.54 -17.00 -21.88
C PRO A 25 17.64 -15.76 -20.97
N LEU A 26 16.70 -14.81 -21.10
CA LEU A 26 16.64 -13.62 -20.25
C LEU A 26 16.13 -13.90 -18.83
N ALA A 27 15.48 -15.04 -18.58
CA ALA A 27 15.14 -15.49 -17.23
C ALA A 27 16.37 -16.02 -16.47
N VAL A 28 17.46 -16.34 -17.18
CA VAL A 28 18.74 -16.78 -16.58
C VAL A 28 19.75 -15.63 -16.56
N ALA A 29 19.82 -14.84 -17.63
CA ALA A 29 20.71 -13.70 -17.76
C ALA A 29 19.99 -12.54 -18.47
N GLY A 30 19.38 -11.66 -17.67
CA GLY A 30 18.82 -10.40 -18.18
C GLY A 30 19.92 -9.44 -18.67
N PRO A 31 19.57 -8.41 -19.46
CA PRO A 31 20.50 -7.37 -19.84
C PRO A 31 21.06 -6.69 -18.57
N LYS A 32 22.37 -6.52 -18.50
CA LYS A 32 22.99 -5.72 -17.44
C LYS A 32 22.66 -4.25 -17.71
N PRO A 33 21.99 -3.54 -16.78
CA PRO A 33 21.77 -2.11 -16.94
C PRO A 33 23.10 -1.37 -17.11
N HIS A 34 23.09 -0.28 -17.88
CA HIS A 34 24.25 0.60 -17.92
C HIS A 34 24.56 1.15 -16.52
N ALA A 35 25.84 1.36 -16.23
CA ALA A 35 26.23 2.02 -15.00
C ALA A 35 25.63 3.43 -14.96
N ILE A 36 25.04 3.79 -13.82
CA ILE A 36 24.53 5.13 -13.56
C ILE A 36 25.38 5.76 -12.46
N THR A 37 25.55 7.08 -12.50
CA THR A 37 26.04 7.83 -11.35
C THR A 37 24.85 8.03 -10.39
N PRO A 38 24.88 7.49 -9.16
CA PRO A 38 23.80 7.71 -8.21
C PRO A 38 23.76 9.19 -7.78
N PRO A 39 22.58 9.72 -7.41
CA PRO A 39 22.50 11.08 -6.89
C PRO A 39 23.28 11.21 -5.58
N THR A 40 23.83 12.39 -5.33
CA THR A 40 24.47 12.70 -4.05
C THR A 40 23.44 12.83 -2.93
N ALA A 41 23.88 12.72 -1.66
CA ALA A 41 23.00 12.95 -0.51
C ALA A 41 22.38 14.37 -0.53
N GLU A 42 23.12 15.37 -1.01
CA GLU A 42 22.65 16.74 -1.14
C GLU A 42 21.55 16.87 -2.21
N GLU A 43 21.70 16.19 -3.35
CA GLU A 43 20.69 16.16 -4.41
C GLU A 43 19.40 15.48 -3.94
N VAL A 44 19.52 14.39 -3.17
CA VAL A 44 18.39 13.69 -2.55
C VAL A 44 17.72 14.61 -1.53
N GLN A 45 18.47 15.28 -0.65
CA GLN A 45 17.89 16.20 0.33
C GLN A 45 17.21 17.38 -0.34
N ALA A 46 17.79 17.93 -1.41
CA ALA A 46 17.16 19.00 -2.19
C ALA A 46 15.85 18.53 -2.83
N ALA A 47 15.77 17.28 -3.28
CA ALA A 47 14.53 16.70 -3.81
C ALA A 47 13.47 16.51 -2.71
N ILE A 48 13.85 16.04 -1.53
CA ILE A 48 12.96 15.94 -0.36
C ILE A 48 12.41 17.32 0.00
N ASN A 49 13.28 18.34 0.06
CA ASN A 49 12.86 19.71 0.38
C ASN A 49 11.82 20.23 -0.61
N ARG A 50 12.04 20.03 -1.91
CA ARG A 50 11.04 20.39 -2.94
C ARG A 50 9.74 19.63 -2.78
N GLY A 51 9.81 18.34 -2.43
CA GLY A 51 8.64 17.52 -2.13
C GLY A 51 7.84 18.07 -0.95
N VAL A 52 8.49 18.39 0.16
CA VAL A 52 7.84 19.01 1.33
C VAL A 52 7.19 20.34 0.95
N ASP A 53 7.88 21.20 0.21
CA ASP A 53 7.34 22.50 -0.20
C ASP A 53 6.09 22.34 -1.09
N PHE A 54 6.07 21.35 -1.98
CA PHE A 54 4.89 20.98 -2.76
C PHE A 54 3.73 20.51 -1.85
N LEU A 55 4.00 19.59 -0.92
CA LEU A 55 2.97 19.05 -0.01
C LEU A 55 2.34 20.12 0.88
N LEU A 56 3.14 21.08 1.35
CA LEU A 56 2.64 22.22 2.13
C LEU A 56 1.77 23.17 1.28
N ALA A 57 2.16 23.39 0.02
CA ALA A 57 1.42 24.26 -0.89
C ALA A 57 0.10 23.64 -1.38
N ASP A 58 0.05 22.31 -1.51
CA ASP A 58 -1.12 21.57 -2.01
C ASP A 58 -2.14 21.22 -0.91
N GLN A 59 -1.82 21.43 0.38
CA GLN A 59 -2.78 21.14 1.45
C GLN A 59 -4.02 22.03 1.32
N ARG A 60 -5.19 21.39 1.21
CA ARG A 60 -6.47 22.09 1.02
C ARG A 60 -6.91 22.79 2.31
N PRO A 61 -7.82 23.78 2.23
CA PRO A 61 -8.31 24.49 3.43
C PRO A 61 -8.94 23.59 4.50
N ASP A 62 -9.47 22.41 4.14
CA ASP A 62 -10.03 21.44 5.09
C ASP A 62 -8.96 20.57 5.78
N GLY A 63 -7.70 20.67 5.38
CA GLY A 63 -6.57 19.90 5.94
C GLY A 63 -6.22 18.63 5.16
N GLY A 64 -7.03 18.20 4.20
CA GLY A 64 -6.74 17.04 3.35
C GLY A 64 -5.92 17.37 2.10
N TRP A 65 -5.48 16.34 1.38
CA TRP A 65 -4.71 16.45 0.14
C TRP A 65 -5.39 15.76 -1.04
N GLY A 66 -5.08 16.24 -2.24
CA GLY A 66 -5.60 15.68 -3.48
C GLY A 66 -7.09 15.91 -3.72
N SER A 67 -7.52 15.62 -4.94
CA SER A 67 -8.91 15.70 -5.36
C SER A 67 -9.22 14.61 -6.40
N PRO A 68 -10.50 14.22 -6.60
CA PRO A 68 -10.87 13.33 -7.69
C PRO A 68 -10.84 14.02 -9.07
N GLU A 69 -10.55 15.31 -9.13
CA GLU A 69 -10.56 16.11 -10.34
C GLU A 69 -9.17 16.12 -11.01
N ASN A 70 -9.11 16.35 -12.32
CA ASN A 70 -7.87 16.55 -13.08
C ASN A 70 -6.81 15.44 -12.95
N THR A 71 -7.24 14.19 -12.69
CA THR A 71 -6.32 13.09 -12.33
C THR A 71 -5.38 12.66 -13.46
N LYS A 72 -5.80 12.83 -14.71
CA LYS A 72 -5.08 12.72 -15.98
C LYS A 72 -6.12 12.90 -17.10
N GLY A 73 -5.73 13.17 -18.35
CA GLY A 73 -6.66 13.39 -19.48
C GLY A 73 -7.58 12.22 -19.85
N LEU A 74 -7.75 11.24 -18.95
CA LEU A 74 -8.62 10.08 -19.01
C LEU A 74 -9.35 9.93 -17.66
N ASN A 75 -10.62 9.56 -17.70
CA ASN A 75 -11.40 9.29 -16.49
C ASN A 75 -10.93 7.96 -15.86
N ILE A 76 -10.36 8.03 -14.66
CA ILE A 76 -10.16 6.83 -13.84
C ILE A 76 -11.55 6.32 -13.43
N TYR A 77 -11.80 5.02 -13.64
CA TYR A 77 -13.01 4.40 -13.11
C TYR A 77 -13.01 4.53 -11.58
N ALA A 78 -13.98 5.25 -11.03
CA ALA A 78 -14.13 5.46 -9.60
C ALA A 78 -15.63 5.50 -9.29
N PRO A 79 -16.27 4.34 -9.05
CA PRO A 79 -17.73 4.28 -8.95
C PRO A 79 -18.24 5.11 -7.77
N ALA A 80 -19.26 5.93 -8.06
CA ALA A 80 -19.97 6.70 -7.05
C ALA A 80 -21.04 5.84 -6.37
N PRO A 81 -21.33 6.06 -5.07
CA PRO A 81 -20.64 6.99 -4.16
C PRO A 81 -19.37 6.37 -3.52
N GLY A 82 -18.39 7.21 -3.16
CA GLY A 82 -17.37 6.87 -2.16
C GLY A 82 -16.06 6.22 -2.65
N ALA A 83 -15.93 5.80 -3.90
CA ALA A 83 -14.64 5.27 -4.41
C ALA A 83 -13.47 6.25 -4.18
N HIS A 84 -13.75 7.53 -4.38
CA HIS A 84 -12.78 8.60 -4.23
C HIS A 84 -12.34 8.83 -2.77
N ASP A 85 -13.14 8.45 -1.77
CA ASP A 85 -12.76 8.61 -0.37
C ASP A 85 -11.61 7.67 0.00
N GLY A 86 -11.54 6.49 -0.64
CA GLY A 86 -10.38 5.60 -0.53
C GLY A 86 -9.09 6.28 -1.00
N PHE A 87 -9.12 6.97 -2.15
CA PHE A 87 -7.96 7.71 -2.65
C PHE A 87 -7.60 8.89 -1.76
N LYS A 88 -8.59 9.68 -1.30
CA LYS A 88 -8.34 10.84 -0.43
C LYS A 88 -7.68 10.42 0.89
N LEU A 89 -8.18 9.36 1.55
CA LEU A 89 -7.57 8.87 2.78
C LEU A 89 -6.17 8.32 2.53
N ALA A 90 -5.96 7.59 1.43
CA ALA A 90 -4.65 7.04 1.10
C ALA A 90 -3.60 8.14 0.88
N VAL A 91 -3.96 9.18 0.11
CA VAL A 91 -3.08 10.33 -0.13
C VAL A 91 -2.81 11.06 1.17
N ALA A 92 -3.82 11.34 1.99
CA ALA A 92 -3.62 11.99 3.28
C ALA A 92 -2.67 11.18 4.19
N GLY A 93 -2.85 9.86 4.27
CA GLY A 93 -1.97 8.97 5.06
C GLY A 93 -0.51 9.00 4.61
N LEU A 94 -0.27 8.88 3.29
CA LEU A 94 1.07 8.95 2.70
C LEU A 94 1.74 10.31 2.94
N VAL A 95 1.00 11.40 2.79
CA VAL A 95 1.52 12.75 2.99
C VAL A 95 1.84 13.00 4.45
N VAL A 96 0.95 12.61 5.37
CA VAL A 96 1.20 12.71 6.81
C VAL A 96 2.41 11.89 7.22
N GLU A 97 2.56 10.67 6.72
CA GLU A 97 3.74 9.84 6.94
C GLU A 97 5.03 10.55 6.49
N ALA A 98 5.06 11.06 5.25
CA ALA A 98 6.23 11.76 4.73
C ALA A 98 6.59 13.02 5.52
N LEU A 99 5.58 13.78 5.96
CA LEU A 99 5.78 14.99 6.77
C LEU A 99 6.28 14.65 8.19
N CYS A 100 5.74 13.61 8.82
CA CYS A 100 6.24 13.11 10.11
C CYS A 100 7.69 12.63 10.03
N ASP A 101 8.09 11.99 8.92
CA ASP A 101 9.45 11.47 8.76
C ASP A 101 10.50 12.57 8.57
N VAL A 102 10.14 13.68 7.91
CA VAL A 102 11.06 14.80 7.70
C VAL A 102 11.07 15.77 8.89
N GLU A 103 9.98 15.88 9.66
CA GLU A 103 9.82 16.86 10.74
C GLU A 103 11.03 16.92 11.71
N PRO A 104 11.62 15.81 12.19
CA PRO A 104 12.77 15.85 13.10
C PRO A 104 14.03 16.47 12.49
N THR A 105 14.10 16.61 11.17
CA THR A 105 15.25 17.19 10.44
C THR A 105 15.11 18.70 10.21
N LEU A 106 13.96 19.29 10.56
CA LEU A 106 13.62 20.67 10.29
C LEU A 106 13.78 21.56 11.54
N ALA A 107 13.97 22.86 11.32
CA ALA A 107 14.04 23.86 12.39
C ALA A 107 13.36 25.17 11.98
N GLY A 108 13.04 25.99 12.98
CA GLY A 108 12.44 27.32 12.81
C GLY A 108 11.07 27.27 12.12
N GLU A 109 10.77 28.31 11.33
CA GLU A 109 9.48 28.48 10.66
C GLU A 109 9.08 27.27 9.81
N ARG A 110 10.05 26.60 9.17
CA ARG A 110 9.76 25.42 8.33
C ARG A 110 9.26 24.25 9.17
N ALA A 111 9.83 24.03 10.35
CA ALA A 111 9.36 22.99 11.27
C ALA A 111 7.94 23.32 11.76
N GLU A 112 7.66 24.58 12.13
CA GLU A 112 6.33 25.02 12.57
C GLU A 112 5.26 24.83 11.48
N ARG A 113 5.58 25.17 10.24
CA ARG A 113 4.69 24.96 9.09
C ARG A 113 4.40 23.49 8.83
N VAL A 114 5.41 22.62 8.96
CA VAL A 114 5.23 21.16 8.82
C VAL A 114 4.40 20.59 9.97
N ALA A 115 4.69 20.97 11.22
CA ALA A 115 3.91 20.55 12.38
C ALA A 115 2.43 20.94 12.25
N SER A 116 2.15 22.18 11.86
CA SER A 116 0.78 22.64 11.62
C SER A 116 0.09 21.88 10.46
N ALA A 117 0.82 21.56 9.39
CA ALA A 117 0.27 20.76 8.31
C ALA A 117 -0.07 19.33 8.75
N ILE A 118 0.78 18.70 9.56
CA ILE A 118 0.54 17.38 10.16
C ILE A 118 -0.72 17.41 11.03
N GLU A 119 -0.88 18.40 11.90
CA GLU A 119 -2.05 18.53 12.78
C GLU A 119 -3.36 18.67 12.01
N ARG A 120 -3.38 19.53 10.98
CA ARG A 120 -4.55 19.68 10.09
C ARG A 120 -4.84 18.39 9.33
N GLY A 121 -3.80 17.69 8.88
CA GLY A 121 -3.91 16.40 8.22
C GLY A 121 -4.48 15.32 9.13
N ALA A 122 -3.98 15.22 10.36
CA ALA A 122 -4.44 14.28 11.38
C ALA A 122 -5.92 14.49 11.72
N LYS A 123 -6.33 15.75 11.94
CA LYS A 123 -7.72 16.13 12.16
C LYS A 123 -8.60 15.71 10.98
N TRP A 124 -8.19 16.04 9.75
CA TRP A 124 -8.93 15.67 8.55
C TRP A 124 -9.06 14.14 8.44
N MET A 125 -7.98 13.39 8.68
CA MET A 125 -8.01 11.92 8.65
C MET A 125 -8.98 11.36 9.70
N LEU A 126 -8.92 11.82 10.95
CA LEU A 126 -9.84 11.38 12.02
C LEU A 126 -11.31 11.66 11.68
N GLU A 127 -11.61 12.79 11.05
CA GLU A 127 -12.97 13.15 10.64
C GLU A 127 -13.53 12.31 9.47
N HIS A 128 -12.65 11.76 8.62
CA HIS A 128 -13.03 11.14 7.35
C HIS A 128 -12.77 9.63 7.27
N HIS A 129 -11.90 9.07 8.10
CA HIS A 129 -11.38 7.71 7.92
C HIS A 129 -12.46 6.61 7.95
N GLN A 130 -13.56 6.85 8.66
CA GLN A 130 -14.66 5.89 8.78
C GLN A 130 -15.63 5.93 7.59
N ARG A 131 -15.55 6.95 6.73
CA ARG A 131 -16.39 7.09 5.53
C ARG A 131 -15.92 6.20 4.37
N VAL A 132 -14.67 5.72 4.43
CA VAL A 132 -14.10 4.84 3.41
C VAL A 132 -14.84 3.49 3.41
N ARG A 133 -15.41 3.14 2.26
CA ARG A 133 -16.24 1.96 2.03
C ARG A 133 -15.95 1.38 0.65
N ARG A 134 -16.15 0.07 0.48
CA ARG A 134 -16.21 -0.55 -0.85
C ARG A 134 -17.43 0.00 -1.60
N SER A 135 -17.19 0.77 -2.65
CA SER A 135 -18.25 1.50 -3.37
C SER A 135 -18.99 0.64 -4.40
N ALA A 136 -18.35 -0.40 -4.92
CA ALA A 136 -18.96 -1.35 -5.85
C ALA A 136 -18.39 -2.77 -5.67
N PRO A 137 -19.08 -3.82 -6.14
CA PRO A 137 -18.57 -5.18 -6.06
C PRO A 137 -17.27 -5.39 -6.85
N ASP A 138 -17.10 -4.69 -7.97
CA ASP A 138 -15.95 -4.81 -8.85
C ASP A 138 -14.78 -3.90 -8.48
N ALA A 139 -15.03 -2.80 -7.76
CA ALA A 139 -14.02 -1.81 -7.36
C ALA A 139 -13.76 -1.81 -5.85
N ILE A 140 -12.53 -2.17 -5.46
CA ILE A 140 -12.11 -2.32 -4.06
C ILE A 140 -11.03 -1.29 -3.70
N TYR A 141 -11.19 -0.05 -4.17
CA TYR A 141 -10.24 1.04 -3.91
C TYR A 141 -10.16 1.44 -2.44
N ASN A 142 -11.17 1.12 -1.65
CA ASN A 142 -11.16 1.32 -0.22
C ASN A 142 -9.98 0.60 0.47
N ASN A 143 -9.45 -0.50 -0.11
CA ASN A 143 -8.25 -1.14 0.40
C ASN A 143 -7.03 -0.20 0.39
N TRP A 144 -6.89 0.68 -0.61
CA TRP A 144 -5.84 1.70 -0.61
C TRP A 144 -6.00 2.65 0.58
N GLY A 145 -7.22 3.16 0.77
CA GLY A 145 -7.53 4.08 1.86
C GLY A 145 -7.25 3.47 3.22
N HIS A 146 -7.66 2.21 3.43
CA HIS A 146 -7.42 1.52 4.69
C HIS A 146 -5.92 1.22 4.91
N ALA A 147 -5.21 0.74 3.88
CA ALA A 147 -3.78 0.41 3.95
C ALA A 147 -2.91 1.63 4.26
N TYR A 148 -2.98 2.68 3.43
CA TYR A 148 -2.17 3.88 3.62
C TYR A 148 -2.71 4.78 4.73
N GLY A 149 -3.99 4.65 5.08
CA GLY A 149 -4.53 5.25 6.31
C GLY A 149 -3.83 4.71 7.56
N VAL A 150 -3.55 3.39 7.62
CA VAL A 150 -2.79 2.78 8.72
C VAL A 150 -1.39 3.39 8.81
N THR A 151 -0.66 3.54 7.70
CA THR A 151 0.72 4.06 7.74
C THR A 151 0.76 5.48 8.33
N GLY A 152 -0.14 6.36 7.88
CA GLY A 152 -0.29 7.71 8.43
C GLY A 152 -0.65 7.71 9.92
N PHE A 153 -1.65 6.92 10.35
CA PHE A 153 -2.01 6.86 11.77
C PHE A 153 -0.91 6.26 12.65
N VAL A 154 -0.12 5.31 12.16
CA VAL A 154 1.04 4.76 12.89
C VAL A 154 2.08 5.86 13.13
N LYS A 155 2.38 6.68 12.13
CA LYS A 155 3.32 7.81 12.27
C LYS A 155 2.79 8.86 13.23
N LEU A 156 1.50 9.17 13.18
CA LEU A 156 0.85 10.06 14.15
C LEU A 156 0.89 9.52 15.58
N HIS A 157 0.63 8.22 15.76
CA HIS A 157 0.76 7.55 17.05
C HIS A 157 2.20 7.62 17.60
N GLN A 158 3.20 7.40 16.75
CA GLN A 158 4.61 7.51 17.12
C GLN A 158 4.97 8.95 17.49
N ARG A 159 4.52 9.94 16.72
CA ARG A 159 4.73 11.37 16.98
C ARG A 159 4.09 11.81 18.30
N ALA A 160 2.95 11.23 18.67
CA ALA A 160 2.26 11.49 19.93
C ALA A 160 2.87 10.79 21.16
N ALA A 161 4.11 10.27 21.08
CA ALA A 161 4.77 9.60 22.19
C ALA A 161 4.78 10.47 23.46
N GLY A 162 4.24 9.92 24.55
CA GLY A 162 4.11 10.61 25.84
C GLY A 162 2.73 11.22 26.09
N ASP A 163 1.85 11.30 25.07
CA ASP A 163 0.44 11.67 25.23
C ASP A 163 -0.45 10.43 25.07
N GLU A 164 -0.77 9.78 26.19
CA GLU A 164 -1.54 8.53 26.20
C GLU A 164 -2.95 8.69 25.60
N ALA A 165 -3.58 9.86 25.78
CA ALA A 165 -4.93 10.10 25.28
C ALA A 165 -4.94 10.21 23.76
N VAL A 166 -3.99 10.96 23.20
CA VAL A 166 -3.84 11.12 21.74
C VAL A 166 -3.38 9.79 21.10
N GLN A 167 -2.48 9.06 21.74
CA GLN A 167 -2.08 7.72 21.26
C GLN A 167 -3.25 6.74 21.23
N ALA A 168 -4.12 6.76 22.24
CA ALA A 168 -5.30 5.90 22.28
C ALA A 168 -6.26 6.20 21.12
N GLU A 169 -6.45 7.48 20.75
CA GLU A 169 -7.27 7.88 19.61
C GLU A 169 -6.72 7.34 18.28
N TYR A 170 -5.43 7.54 18.02
CA TYR A 170 -4.81 7.00 16.80
C TYR A 170 -4.78 5.47 16.78
N LYS A 171 -4.58 4.82 17.93
CA LYS A 171 -4.66 3.36 18.04
C LYS A 171 -6.04 2.84 17.68
N ALA A 172 -7.11 3.50 18.15
CA ALA A 172 -8.48 3.13 17.78
C ALA A 172 -8.73 3.30 16.27
N ALA A 173 -8.20 4.37 15.66
CA ALA A 173 -8.26 4.56 14.21
C ALA A 173 -7.51 3.45 13.45
N ILE A 174 -6.29 3.08 13.89
CA ILE A 174 -5.50 1.97 13.33
C ILE A 174 -6.27 0.66 13.40
N GLU A 175 -6.82 0.31 14.56
CA GLU A 175 -7.59 -0.92 14.76
C GLU A 175 -8.82 -0.98 13.85
N PHE A 176 -9.52 0.14 13.69
CA PHE A 176 -10.63 0.25 12.75
C PHE A 176 -10.17 -0.01 11.31
N GLN A 177 -9.10 0.64 10.84
CA GLN A 177 -8.60 0.44 9.48
C GLN A 177 -8.15 -1.02 9.24
N PHE A 178 -7.46 -1.63 10.20
CA PHE A 178 -7.07 -3.03 10.12
C PHE A 178 -8.28 -3.97 10.10
N GLY A 179 -9.34 -3.66 10.87
CA GLY A 179 -10.60 -4.42 10.82
C GLY A 179 -11.21 -4.40 9.41
N GLN A 180 -11.18 -3.24 8.76
CA GLN A 180 -11.65 -3.09 7.38
C GLN A 180 -10.76 -3.86 6.39
N LEU A 181 -9.44 -3.80 6.51
CA LEU A 181 -8.53 -4.60 5.69
C LEU A 181 -8.82 -6.10 5.82
N LYS A 182 -8.99 -6.61 7.05
CA LYS A 182 -9.35 -8.04 7.25
C LYS A 182 -10.66 -8.41 6.56
N ARG A 183 -11.65 -7.50 6.58
CA ARG A 183 -12.96 -7.71 5.93
C ARG A 183 -12.86 -7.82 4.41
N TYR A 184 -11.90 -7.12 3.79
CA TYR A 184 -11.75 -7.04 2.34
C TYR A 184 -10.51 -7.75 1.80
N ALA A 185 -9.89 -8.62 2.60
CA ALA A 185 -8.81 -9.49 2.19
C ALA A 185 -9.33 -10.58 1.24
N TYR A 186 -8.49 -10.99 0.30
CA TYR A 186 -8.84 -12.04 -0.67
C TYR A 186 -8.76 -13.41 -0.01
N LEU A 187 -9.49 -14.41 -0.53
CA LEU A 187 -9.51 -15.77 0.03
C LEU A 187 -8.12 -16.42 0.12
N ASN A 188 -7.24 -16.11 -0.83
CA ASN A 188 -5.85 -16.57 -0.88
C ASN A 188 -4.86 -15.64 -0.14
N GLY A 189 -5.37 -14.66 0.61
CA GLY A 189 -4.56 -13.68 1.34
C GLY A 189 -4.22 -12.43 0.52
N GLY A 190 -3.83 -11.37 1.22
CA GLY A 190 -3.50 -10.07 0.63
C GLY A 190 -4.72 -9.25 0.19
N TRP A 191 -4.44 -8.16 -0.53
CA TRP A 191 -5.44 -7.20 -0.96
C TRP A 191 -5.29 -6.87 -2.44
N GLY A 192 -6.43 -6.65 -3.10
CA GLY A 192 -6.51 -6.12 -4.44
C GLY A 192 -7.39 -4.88 -4.51
N TYR A 193 -7.54 -4.35 -5.73
CA TYR A 193 -8.36 -3.17 -6.01
C TYR A 193 -9.44 -3.43 -7.06
N TYR A 194 -9.49 -4.65 -7.63
CA TYR A 194 -10.53 -5.11 -8.54
C TYR A 194 -10.94 -6.56 -8.28
N ASP A 195 -12.23 -6.85 -8.37
CA ASP A 195 -12.76 -8.23 -8.41
C ASP A 195 -13.85 -8.33 -9.49
N PHE A 196 -13.44 -8.69 -10.70
CA PHE A 196 -14.35 -8.89 -11.82
C PHE A 196 -14.91 -10.32 -11.90
N ASP A 197 -14.37 -11.25 -11.12
CA ASP A 197 -14.62 -12.69 -11.28
C ASP A 197 -15.86 -13.13 -10.49
N HIS A 198 -15.94 -12.69 -9.23
CA HIS A 198 -16.91 -13.24 -8.28
C HIS A 198 -17.79 -12.18 -7.64
N MET A 199 -17.33 -10.92 -7.56
CA MET A 199 -18.10 -9.77 -7.05
C MET A 199 -18.79 -10.04 -5.69
N ALA A 200 -18.24 -10.96 -4.89
CA ALA A 200 -18.81 -11.43 -3.64
C ALA A 200 -18.37 -10.54 -2.46
N GLN A 201 -18.99 -10.73 -1.28
CA GLN A 201 -18.62 -9.98 -0.08
C GLN A 201 -17.14 -10.17 0.27
N THR A 202 -16.67 -11.43 0.28
CA THR A 202 -15.24 -11.76 0.31
C THR A 202 -14.74 -11.84 -1.12
N PRO A 203 -13.75 -11.02 -1.53
CA PRO A 203 -13.28 -11.03 -2.90
C PRO A 203 -12.56 -12.34 -3.26
N GLY A 204 -12.75 -12.79 -4.51
CA GLY A 204 -12.26 -14.09 -4.97
C GLY A 204 -11.15 -14.04 -6.03
N SER A 205 -10.76 -12.85 -6.49
CA SER A 205 -9.71 -12.69 -7.52
C SER A 205 -8.29 -12.85 -6.93
N SER A 206 -7.25 -12.34 -7.60
CA SER A 206 -5.85 -12.41 -7.13
C SER A 206 -5.36 -11.11 -6.48
N PRO A 207 -4.60 -11.18 -5.37
CA PRO A 207 -4.07 -10.00 -4.70
C PRO A 207 -3.03 -9.29 -5.57
N ASN A 208 -2.93 -7.97 -5.41
CA ASN A 208 -1.97 -7.15 -6.15
C ASN A 208 -0.85 -6.67 -5.20
N SER A 209 0.38 -6.65 -5.70
CA SER A 209 1.60 -6.40 -4.90
C SER A 209 1.58 -5.06 -4.16
N PHE A 210 1.09 -3.99 -4.79
CA PHE A 210 1.19 -2.63 -4.24
C PHE A 210 0.40 -2.41 -2.94
N VAL A 211 -0.78 -3.00 -2.81
CA VAL A 211 -1.60 -2.89 -1.59
C VAL A 211 -1.24 -3.98 -0.58
N THR A 212 -0.71 -5.11 -1.05
CA THR A 212 -0.30 -6.20 -0.18
C THR A 212 1.03 -5.92 0.54
N ALA A 213 1.90 -5.11 -0.06
CA ALA A 213 3.21 -4.75 0.49
C ALA A 213 3.20 -3.54 1.43
N THR A 214 2.03 -3.02 1.84
CA THR A 214 1.92 -1.86 2.74
C THR A 214 2.12 -2.22 4.22
N GLY A 215 2.59 -3.43 4.53
CA GLY A 215 2.77 -3.96 5.88
C GLY A 215 4.14 -4.59 6.09
#